data_AF-A0A2D5H3Z6-F1
#
_entry.id   AF-A0A2D5H3Z6-F1
#
_cell.length_a   1.000
_cell.length_b   1.000
_cell.length_c   1.000
_cell.angle_alpha   90.00
_cell.angle_beta   90.00
_cell.angle_gamma   90.00
#
_symmetry.space_group_name_H-M   'P 1'
#
loop_
_entity.id
_entity.type
_entity.pdbx_description
1 polymer ?
#
loop_
_entity_poly.entity_id
_entity_poly.type
_entity_poly.pdbx_seq_one_letter_code
_entity_poly.pdbx_strand_id
1 'polypeptide(L)'
;AQPIQYRVSLQEVEDDAKRAAWLKGKPVSFQKANASSISNLDQTGRGKLTQVGTSGKTILTLVNMTAELIVEPGFDNTRVVSLKQIPDTEKTEMIDSSGKKAIVSKATVTLSDGVPLLTFQTEAAKPTGYQRLSGRAVDKAGNPLADVRVGVIEGLKGGGSGETGEETQTTDDGTFSVKLPIYDNQVFQNQQYSVTLTKDGFAGTDSEIVEANKDFAPINFKNLTLQPGHTIPVLVLDEQKQPLPGAILEPVNDYALRRQITRTDATGKAVLKNLPSGVIRLSVRWGTKIKETNLVISKNPSKNREVTIHVNEFVPSSTSRVEKQKPLAVGQQAPEWEIVAWSDGRTRKLSDLRGQVVVLDFWGLRCSGCVASIPAQKRLARKYKEQGVVFLGIHTADGELSQIKKLLQSEQWTTPTGIDRGTSILDNATGKKYGIQGYPALIVINPEGQITFRSDVNPPGDRGVFMKTLAEASDVKWPPAENATQTEMIEIMNQLQFTLISREIEHVLNAKQ
;
A
#
# COMPACT_ATOMS: atom_id res chain seq x y z
N ALA A 1 -37.97 -24.10 2.16
CA ALA A 1 -36.81 -23.27 2.52
C ALA A 1 -35.59 -23.84 1.81
N GLN A 2 -34.91 -23.08 0.95
CA GLN A 2 -33.67 -23.54 0.33
C GLN A 2 -32.52 -23.43 1.35
N PRO A 3 -31.62 -24.42 1.43
CA PRO A 3 -30.44 -24.32 2.29
C PRO A 3 -29.52 -23.23 1.75
N ILE A 4 -29.26 -22.22 2.57
CA ILE A 4 -28.26 -21.19 2.31
C ILE A 4 -26.89 -21.88 2.33
N GLN A 5 -26.29 -22.10 1.17
CA GLN A 5 -24.90 -22.53 1.09
C GLN A 5 -23.99 -21.32 1.35
N TYR A 6 -23.41 -21.25 2.54
CA TYR A 6 -22.30 -20.35 2.82
C TYR A 6 -21.06 -20.87 2.09
N ARG A 7 -20.60 -20.16 1.05
CA ARG A 7 -19.25 -20.35 0.52
C ARG A 7 -18.26 -19.77 1.53
N VAL A 8 -17.78 -20.60 2.45
CA VAL A 8 -16.65 -20.23 3.32
C VAL A 8 -15.41 -20.14 2.44
N SER A 9 -14.74 -18.99 2.44
CA SER A 9 -13.53 -18.84 1.63
C SER A 9 -12.39 -19.69 2.21
N LEU A 10 -11.51 -20.26 1.38
CA LEU A 10 -10.34 -21.02 1.85
C LEU A 10 -9.49 -20.19 2.83
N GLN A 11 -9.38 -18.88 2.58
CA GLN A 11 -8.70 -17.93 3.45
C GLN A 11 -9.32 -17.85 4.85
N GLU A 12 -10.65 -17.88 4.95
CA GLU A 12 -11.38 -17.83 6.22
C GLU A 12 -11.18 -19.10 7.04
N VAL A 13 -11.21 -20.28 6.40
CA VAL A 13 -10.91 -21.56 7.06
C VAL A 13 -9.47 -21.60 7.58
N GLU A 14 -8.51 -21.15 6.76
CA GLU A 14 -7.12 -21.06 7.16
C GLU A 14 -6.89 -20.08 8.31
N ASP A 15 -7.49 -18.89 8.25
CA ASP A 15 -7.35 -17.86 9.28
C ASP A 15 -7.94 -18.30 10.61
N ASP A 16 -9.08 -19.00 10.58
CA ASP A 16 -9.72 -19.57 11.78
C ASP A 16 -8.91 -20.69 12.41
N ALA A 17 -8.35 -21.60 11.59
CA ALA A 17 -7.47 -22.65 12.07
C ALA A 17 -6.18 -22.08 12.68
N LYS A 18 -5.57 -21.08 12.01
CA LYS A 18 -4.38 -20.37 12.49
C LYS A 18 -4.67 -19.63 13.80
N ARG A 19 -5.82 -18.95 13.91
CA ARG A 19 -6.28 -18.29 15.13
C ARG A 19 -6.46 -19.29 16.28
N ALA A 20 -7.13 -20.41 16.02
CA ALA A 20 -7.36 -21.43 17.04
C ALA A 20 -6.06 -22.07 17.55
N ALA A 21 -5.07 -22.27 16.68
CA ALA A 21 -3.75 -22.78 17.06
C ALA A 21 -2.96 -21.74 17.88
N TRP A 22 -2.96 -20.47 17.44
CA TRP A 22 -2.33 -19.34 18.12
C TRP A 22 -2.86 -19.15 19.55
N LEU A 23 -4.19 -19.12 19.72
CA LEU A 23 -4.82 -18.94 21.03
C LEU A 23 -4.54 -20.11 22.00
N LYS A 24 -4.16 -21.27 21.48
CA LYS A 24 -3.80 -22.46 22.28
C LYS A 24 -2.29 -22.53 22.57
N GLY A 25 -1.51 -21.51 22.19
CA GLY A 25 -0.06 -21.49 22.41
C GLY A 25 0.71 -22.61 21.69
N LYS A 26 0.11 -23.22 20.65
CA LYS A 26 0.77 -24.28 19.88
C LYS A 26 1.69 -23.66 18.83
N PRO A 27 2.90 -24.20 18.60
CA PRO A 27 3.75 -23.74 17.51
C PRO A 27 3.01 -23.89 16.19
N VAL A 28 2.96 -22.79 15.42
CA VAL A 28 2.31 -22.72 14.13
C VAL A 28 3.40 -22.55 13.09
N SER A 29 3.73 -23.61 12.33
CA SER A 29 4.52 -23.47 11.11
C SER A 29 3.63 -23.84 9.92
N PHE A 30 3.59 -22.95 8.93
CA PHE A 30 2.99 -23.24 7.64
C PHE A 30 3.80 -22.55 6.54
N GLN A 31 3.99 -23.26 5.43
CA GLN A 31 4.51 -22.70 4.19
C GLN A 31 3.50 -21.67 3.66
N LYS A 32 4.00 -20.49 3.29
CA LYS A 32 3.24 -19.35 2.75
C LYS A 32 2.62 -19.77 1.41
N ALA A 33 1.30 -19.88 1.34
CA ALA A 33 0.58 -19.98 0.07
C ALA A 33 0.37 -18.56 -0.47
N ASN A 34 0.99 -18.22 -1.59
CA ASN A 34 0.74 -16.96 -2.30
C ASN A 34 -0.33 -17.21 -3.35
N ALA A 35 -1.42 -16.44 -3.30
CA ALA A 35 -2.52 -16.57 -4.25
C ALA A 35 -2.25 -15.79 -5.54
N SER A 36 -2.19 -16.49 -6.67
CA SER A 36 -2.71 -16.00 -7.96
C SER A 36 -2.99 -17.16 -8.92
N SER A 37 -4.17 -17.12 -9.55
CA SER A 37 -4.66 -17.80 -10.77
C SER A 37 -4.56 -19.33 -10.94
N ILE A 38 -3.68 -20.04 -10.22
CA ILE A 38 -3.59 -21.50 -10.08
C ILE A 38 -3.10 -21.73 -8.65
N SER A 39 -3.83 -22.47 -7.82
CA SER A 39 -3.40 -22.71 -6.45
C SER A 39 -2.15 -23.58 -6.40
N ASN A 40 -1.05 -23.02 -5.87
CA ASN A 40 0.09 -23.69 -5.24
C ASN A 40 0.68 -24.84 -6.06
N LEU A 41 1.65 -24.51 -6.92
CA LEU A 41 2.64 -25.47 -7.35
C LEU A 41 3.68 -25.59 -6.23
N ASP A 42 3.84 -26.79 -5.67
CA ASP A 42 4.99 -27.03 -4.79
C ASP A 42 6.30 -26.97 -5.60
N GLN A 43 7.45 -26.96 -4.91
CA GLN A 43 8.77 -26.91 -5.55
C GLN A 43 9.07 -28.11 -6.47
N THR A 44 8.18 -29.10 -6.54
CA THR A 44 8.28 -30.28 -7.41
C THR A 44 7.36 -30.21 -8.63
N GLY A 45 6.66 -29.08 -8.84
CA GLY A 45 5.80 -28.87 -10.02
C GLY A 45 4.40 -29.48 -9.91
N ARG A 46 3.90 -29.74 -8.69
CA ARG A 46 2.56 -30.33 -8.44
C ARG A 46 1.55 -29.29 -7.97
N GLY A 47 0.41 -29.18 -8.67
CA GLY A 47 -0.63 -28.21 -8.34
C GLY A 47 -2.05 -28.79 -8.48
N LYS A 48 -2.94 -28.46 -7.53
CA LYS A 48 -4.35 -28.89 -7.58
C LYS A 48 -5.18 -27.91 -8.43
N LEU A 49 -6.01 -28.43 -9.32
CA LEU A 49 -6.99 -27.61 -10.05
C LEU A 49 -8.20 -27.36 -9.16
N THR A 50 -8.17 -26.27 -8.39
CA THR A 50 -9.19 -25.98 -7.38
C THR A 50 -10.34 -25.10 -7.89
N GLN A 51 -10.13 -24.34 -8.98
CA GLN A 51 -11.16 -23.51 -9.60
C GLN A 51 -10.86 -23.27 -11.09
N VAL A 52 -11.86 -23.43 -11.97
CA VAL A 52 -11.79 -22.94 -13.36
C VAL A 52 -12.90 -21.93 -13.59
N GLY A 53 -12.54 -20.66 -13.73
CA GLY A 53 -13.49 -19.58 -13.97
C GLY A 53 -13.94 -19.55 -15.42
N THR A 54 -15.16 -20.02 -15.68
CA THR A 54 -15.92 -19.92 -16.95
C THR A 54 -15.28 -20.60 -18.18
N SER A 55 -16.13 -20.96 -19.16
CA SER A 55 -15.72 -21.58 -20.42
C SER A 55 -14.68 -20.77 -21.17
N GLY A 56 -13.73 -21.46 -21.80
CA GLY A 56 -12.76 -20.80 -22.67
C GLY A 56 -11.40 -21.46 -22.66
N LYS A 57 -10.45 -20.77 -23.27
CA LYS A 57 -9.03 -21.14 -23.31
C LYS A 57 -8.28 -20.34 -22.26
N THR A 58 -7.60 -21.04 -21.35
CA THR A 58 -6.73 -20.47 -20.33
C THR A 58 -5.28 -20.88 -20.61
N ILE A 59 -4.37 -19.91 -20.58
CA ILE A 59 -2.93 -20.18 -20.63
C ILE A 59 -2.41 -20.26 -19.20
N LEU A 60 -1.81 -21.40 -18.85
CA LEU A 60 -1.16 -21.64 -17.58
C LEU A 60 0.34 -21.40 -17.77
N THR A 61 0.83 -20.27 -17.28
CA THR A 61 2.26 -19.93 -17.38
C THR A 61 2.97 -20.26 -16.08
N LEU A 62 4.01 -21.06 -16.21
CA LEU A 62 4.97 -21.44 -15.19
C LEU A 62 6.34 -20.88 -15.56
N VAL A 63 7.28 -20.83 -14.61
CA VAL A 63 8.67 -20.44 -14.89
C VAL A 63 9.21 -21.33 -16.01
N ASN A 64 9.39 -20.75 -17.20
CA ASN A 64 9.82 -21.41 -18.45
C ASN A 64 8.90 -22.51 -19.03
N MET A 65 7.62 -22.57 -18.64
CA MET A 65 6.67 -23.50 -19.26
C MET A 65 5.30 -22.85 -19.51
N THR A 66 4.68 -23.19 -20.63
CA THR A 66 3.30 -22.80 -20.94
C THR A 66 2.47 -24.06 -21.20
N ALA A 67 1.41 -24.23 -20.42
CA ALA A 67 0.38 -25.22 -20.65
C ALA A 67 -0.92 -24.54 -21.08
N GLU A 68 -1.73 -25.24 -21.86
CA GLU A 68 -3.02 -24.76 -22.32
C GLU A 68 -4.12 -25.61 -21.69
N LEU A 69 -5.09 -24.95 -21.06
CA LEU A 69 -6.31 -25.57 -20.53
C LEU A 69 -7.51 -25.02 -21.30
N ILE A 70 -8.27 -25.91 -21.95
CA ILE A 70 -9.49 -25.58 -22.69
C ILE A 70 -10.66 -26.21 -21.96
N VAL A 71 -11.63 -25.41 -21.53
CA VAL A 71 -12.75 -25.87 -20.70
C VAL A 71 -14.08 -25.59 -21.38
N GLU A 72 -14.91 -26.62 -21.50
CA GLU A 72 -16.28 -26.49 -21.98
C GLU A 72 -17.17 -25.74 -20.97
N PRO A 73 -18.17 -24.98 -21.43
CA PRO A 73 -19.14 -24.34 -20.54
C PRO A 73 -19.84 -25.34 -19.61
N GLY A 74 -19.75 -25.06 -18.31
CA GLY A 74 -20.40 -25.82 -17.25
C GLY A 74 -19.61 -27.02 -16.72
N PHE A 75 -18.35 -27.21 -17.12
CA PHE A 75 -17.48 -28.25 -16.56
C PHE A 75 -17.27 -28.09 -15.05
N ASP A 76 -17.45 -29.18 -14.29
CA ASP A 76 -17.26 -29.27 -12.84
C ASP A 76 -16.00 -30.09 -12.50
N ASN A 77 -14.92 -29.38 -12.17
CA ASN A 77 -13.62 -29.97 -11.80
C ASN A 77 -13.63 -30.73 -10.47
N THR A 78 -14.73 -30.71 -9.69
CA THR A 78 -14.86 -31.51 -8.45
C THR A 78 -15.54 -32.86 -8.69
N ARG A 79 -16.05 -33.10 -9.91
CA ARG A 79 -16.80 -34.30 -10.27
C ARG A 79 -16.25 -34.96 -11.53
N VAL A 80 -14.92 -35.00 -11.67
CA VAL A 80 -14.28 -35.66 -12.81
C VAL A 80 -14.37 -37.17 -12.67
N VAL A 81 -14.97 -37.83 -13.67
CA VAL A 81 -15.23 -39.27 -13.66
C VAL A 81 -14.35 -40.03 -14.65
N SER A 82 -13.72 -39.34 -15.61
CA SER A 82 -12.87 -39.97 -16.62
C SER A 82 -11.69 -39.09 -17.01
N LEU A 83 -10.53 -39.73 -17.17
CA LEU A 83 -9.32 -39.15 -17.75
C LEU A 83 -8.92 -39.97 -18.98
N LYS A 84 -8.68 -39.30 -20.11
CA LYS A 84 -8.28 -39.94 -21.36
C LYS A 84 -7.07 -39.21 -21.95
N GLN A 85 -5.94 -39.91 -22.06
CA GLN A 85 -4.81 -39.41 -22.85
C GLN A 85 -5.21 -39.40 -24.33
N ILE A 86 -5.01 -38.28 -25.01
CA ILE A 86 -5.25 -38.17 -26.45
C ILE A 86 -4.03 -38.78 -27.16
N PRO A 87 -4.20 -39.85 -27.97
CA PRO A 87 -3.09 -40.53 -28.64
C PRO A 87 -2.21 -39.56 -29.44
N ASP A 88 -0.90 -39.83 -29.45
CA ASP A 88 0.12 -39.06 -30.18
C ASP A 88 0.17 -37.56 -29.85
N THR A 89 -0.35 -37.16 -28.68
CA THR A 89 -0.29 -35.79 -28.19
C THR A 89 0.08 -35.73 -26.70
N GLU A 90 0.60 -34.58 -26.27
CA GLU A 90 0.85 -34.26 -24.86
C GLU A 90 -0.43 -33.79 -24.12
N LYS A 91 -1.62 -34.17 -24.62
CA LYS A 91 -2.91 -33.70 -24.11
C LYS A 91 -3.67 -34.77 -23.33
N THR A 92 -4.25 -34.38 -22.21
CA THR A 92 -5.17 -35.20 -21.43
C THR A 92 -6.56 -34.56 -21.42
N GLU A 93 -7.58 -35.33 -21.83
CA GLU A 93 -9.00 -34.98 -21.73
C GLU A 93 -9.55 -35.43 -20.37
N MET A 94 -10.26 -34.55 -19.70
CA MET A 94 -11.03 -34.78 -18.48
C MET A 94 -12.52 -34.71 -18.82
N ILE A 95 -13.31 -35.66 -18.31
CA ILE A 95 -14.76 -35.68 -18.46
C ILE A 95 -15.40 -35.68 -17.07
N ASP A 96 -16.29 -34.72 -16.82
CA ASP A 96 -17.04 -34.66 -15.57
C ASP A 96 -18.29 -35.56 -15.57
N SER A 97 -18.92 -35.69 -14.40
CA SER A 97 -20.13 -36.48 -14.20
C SER A 97 -21.34 -36.04 -15.06
N SER A 98 -21.30 -34.84 -15.65
CA SER A 98 -22.31 -34.31 -16.56
C SER A 98 -21.96 -34.51 -18.04
N GLY A 99 -20.79 -35.12 -18.33
CA GLY A 99 -20.28 -35.35 -19.68
C GLY A 99 -19.55 -34.15 -20.29
N LYS A 100 -19.33 -33.07 -19.53
CA LYS A 100 -18.58 -31.90 -20.00
C LYS A 100 -17.08 -32.16 -19.97
N LYS A 101 -16.37 -31.49 -20.86
CA LYS A 101 -14.95 -31.75 -21.11
C LYS A 101 -14.04 -30.61 -20.71
N ALA A 102 -12.84 -30.97 -20.27
CA ALA A 102 -11.71 -30.07 -20.20
C ALA A 102 -10.46 -30.77 -20.76
N ILE A 103 -9.67 -30.06 -21.56
CA ILE A 103 -8.44 -30.59 -22.17
C ILE A 103 -7.27 -29.79 -21.65
N VAL A 104 -6.27 -30.46 -21.09
CA VAL A 104 -5.00 -29.84 -20.71
C VAL A 104 -3.87 -30.37 -21.57
N SER A 105 -2.92 -29.51 -21.94
CA SER A 105 -1.67 -29.87 -22.61
C SER A 105 -0.48 -29.71 -21.67
N LYS A 106 0.60 -30.47 -21.92
CA LYS A 106 1.91 -30.30 -21.25
C LYS A 106 1.86 -30.44 -19.72
N ALA A 107 0.89 -31.22 -19.24
CA ALA A 107 0.73 -31.61 -17.85
C ALA A 107 0.17 -33.03 -17.78
N THR A 108 0.65 -33.83 -16.84
CA THR A 108 0.03 -35.10 -16.50
C THR A 108 -1.14 -34.86 -15.56
N VAL A 109 -2.31 -35.40 -15.86
CA VAL A 109 -3.48 -35.33 -14.98
C VAL A 109 -3.68 -36.65 -14.25
N THR A 110 -3.85 -36.58 -12.94
CA THR A 110 -4.27 -37.70 -12.10
C THR A 110 -5.49 -37.30 -11.29
N LEU A 111 -6.24 -38.27 -10.76
CA LEU A 111 -7.35 -37.99 -9.83
C LEU A 111 -6.91 -38.26 -8.40
N SER A 112 -7.14 -37.30 -7.52
CA SER A 112 -7.02 -37.45 -6.07
C SER A 112 -8.37 -37.10 -5.47
N ASP A 113 -9.07 -38.08 -4.89
CA ASP A 113 -10.40 -37.92 -4.28
C ASP A 113 -11.44 -37.26 -5.21
N GLY A 114 -11.41 -37.59 -6.51
CA GLY A 114 -12.33 -37.04 -7.52
C GLY A 114 -11.95 -35.66 -8.07
N VAL A 115 -10.86 -35.07 -7.57
CA VAL A 115 -10.33 -33.78 -8.03
C VAL A 115 -9.10 -33.99 -8.92
N PRO A 116 -9.03 -33.37 -10.11
CA PRO A 116 -7.84 -33.38 -10.96
C PRO A 116 -6.63 -32.74 -10.29
N LEU A 117 -5.55 -33.52 -10.20
CA LEU A 117 -4.22 -33.08 -9.81
C LEU A 117 -3.36 -32.97 -11.09
N LEU A 118 -2.86 -31.77 -11.36
CA LEU A 118 -1.96 -31.52 -12.49
C LEU A 118 -0.53 -31.63 -12.00
N THR A 119 0.23 -32.50 -12.65
CA THR A 119 1.66 -32.65 -12.44
C THR A 119 2.37 -32.13 -13.69
N PHE A 120 3.09 -31.04 -13.54
CA PHE A 120 3.94 -30.52 -14.60
C PHE A 120 5.31 -31.14 -14.43
N GLN A 121 5.82 -31.83 -15.45
CA GLN A 121 7.22 -32.23 -15.46
C GLN A 121 8.06 -30.99 -15.78
N THR A 122 8.47 -30.29 -14.73
CA THR A 122 9.42 -29.19 -14.85
C THR A 122 10.82 -29.75 -14.88
N GLU A 123 11.55 -29.54 -15.97
CA GLU A 123 13.01 -29.54 -15.87
C GLU A 123 13.42 -28.26 -15.15
N ALA A 124 14.30 -28.37 -14.14
CA ALA A 124 14.85 -27.19 -13.50
C ALA A 124 15.52 -26.33 -14.57
N ALA A 125 14.94 -25.17 -14.85
CA ALA A 125 15.53 -24.24 -15.81
C ALA A 125 16.95 -23.95 -15.34
N LYS A 126 17.93 -24.10 -16.24
CA LYS A 126 19.28 -23.66 -15.95
C LYS A 126 19.28 -22.13 -16.01
N PRO A 127 19.76 -21.44 -14.96
CA PRO A 127 19.90 -19.99 -15.02
C PRO A 127 20.79 -19.62 -16.21
N THR A 128 20.39 -18.64 -17.00
CA THR A 128 21.20 -18.06 -18.07
C THR A 128 22.30 -17.16 -17.52
N GLY A 129 22.12 -16.69 -16.29
CA GLY A 129 23.11 -15.89 -15.56
C GLY A 129 22.77 -15.77 -14.08
N TYR A 130 23.52 -14.92 -13.40
CA TYR A 130 23.25 -14.57 -12.01
C TYR A 130 23.43 -13.08 -11.78
N GLN A 131 22.44 -12.43 -11.17
CA GLN A 131 22.59 -11.09 -10.65
C GLN A 131 23.16 -11.17 -9.23
N ARG A 132 24.31 -10.53 -9.00
CA ARG A 132 24.85 -10.38 -7.65
C ARG A 132 24.36 -9.07 -7.05
N LEU A 133 23.78 -9.16 -5.87
CA LEU A 133 23.42 -8.01 -5.04
C LEU A 133 24.34 -8.01 -3.81
N SER A 134 24.85 -6.85 -3.41
CA SER A 134 25.66 -6.72 -2.20
C SER A 134 25.47 -5.36 -1.54
N GLY A 135 25.91 -5.25 -0.29
CA GLY A 135 25.89 -3.99 0.45
C GLY A 135 26.35 -4.20 1.89
N ARG A 136 26.15 -3.19 2.71
CA ARG A 136 26.50 -3.19 4.13
C ARG A 136 25.39 -2.58 4.97
N ALA A 137 24.91 -3.27 5.99
CA ALA A 137 23.99 -2.71 6.96
C ALA A 137 24.76 -2.02 8.09
N VAL A 138 24.34 -0.80 8.42
CA VAL A 138 24.94 0.01 9.49
C VAL A 138 23.87 0.65 10.37
N ASP A 139 24.22 1.00 11.60
CA ASP A 139 23.39 1.86 12.45
C ASP A 139 23.51 3.34 12.04
N LYS A 140 22.75 4.22 12.72
CA LYS A 140 22.77 5.67 12.48
C LYS A 140 24.16 6.31 12.67
N ALA A 141 25.03 5.73 13.50
CA ALA A 141 26.39 6.21 13.72
C ALA A 141 27.38 5.65 12.68
N GLY A 142 26.93 4.77 11.79
CA GLY A 142 27.76 4.12 10.77
C GLY A 142 28.44 2.84 11.27
N ASN A 143 28.11 2.35 12.47
CA ASN A 143 28.68 1.10 12.96
C ASN A 143 28.05 -0.09 12.22
N PRO A 144 28.83 -1.13 11.90
CA PRO A 144 28.30 -2.31 11.23
C PRO A 144 27.28 -3.05 12.09
N LEU A 145 26.25 -3.59 11.44
CA LEU A 145 25.23 -4.42 12.08
C LEU A 145 25.31 -5.86 11.57
N ALA A 146 25.71 -6.78 12.43
CA ALA A 146 25.66 -8.23 12.21
C ALA A 146 24.22 -8.76 12.25
N ASP A 147 23.98 -9.94 11.67
CA ASP A 147 22.71 -10.67 11.73
C ASP A 147 21.47 -9.85 11.31
N VAL A 148 21.66 -8.87 10.41
CA VAL A 148 20.53 -8.19 9.76
C VAL A 148 20.02 -9.12 8.68
N ARG A 149 18.74 -9.49 8.74
CA ARG A 149 18.10 -10.27 7.69
C ARG A 149 17.90 -9.39 6.47
N VAL A 150 18.42 -9.84 5.33
CA VAL A 150 18.34 -9.17 4.05
C VAL A 150 17.51 -10.01 3.09
N GLY A 151 16.37 -9.51 2.64
CA GLY A 151 15.55 -10.16 1.62
C GLY A 151 15.51 -9.38 0.32
N VAL A 152 15.29 -10.05 -0.80
CA VAL A 152 15.28 -9.40 -2.12
C VAL A 152 13.87 -9.14 -2.63
N ILE A 153 13.67 -7.94 -3.16
CA ILE A 153 12.50 -7.55 -3.94
C ILE A 153 12.90 -7.42 -5.40
N GLU A 154 12.10 -8.01 -6.27
CA GLU A 154 12.24 -7.98 -7.71
C GLU A 154 10.98 -7.37 -8.34
N GLY A 155 11.12 -6.56 -9.38
CA GLY A 155 9.99 -6.00 -10.10
C GLY A 155 10.36 -5.34 -11.42
N LEU A 156 9.36 -4.98 -12.21
CA LEU A 156 9.57 -4.30 -13.50
C LEU A 156 9.28 -2.80 -13.35
N LYS A 157 10.06 -1.95 -14.04
CA LYS A 157 9.76 -0.51 -14.11
C LYS A 157 8.36 -0.29 -14.71
N GLY A 158 7.48 0.37 -13.94
CA GLY A 158 6.09 0.58 -14.34
C GLY A 158 5.19 -0.66 -14.21
N GLY A 159 5.71 -1.77 -13.69
CA GLY A 159 4.99 -3.01 -13.39
C GLY A 159 4.91 -3.30 -11.90
N GLY A 160 4.44 -4.50 -11.56
CA GLY A 160 4.40 -4.98 -10.17
C GLY A 160 5.78 -5.39 -9.66
N SER A 161 5.93 -5.42 -8.33
CA SER A 161 7.09 -5.96 -7.63
C SER A 161 6.67 -7.01 -6.61
N GLY A 162 7.61 -7.85 -6.16
CA GLY A 162 7.38 -8.87 -5.15
C GLY A 162 8.68 -9.39 -4.53
N GLU A 163 8.55 -10.04 -3.37
CA GLU A 163 9.65 -10.76 -2.74
C GLU A 163 10.03 -12.00 -3.55
N THR A 164 11.31 -12.21 -3.82
CA THR A 164 11.80 -13.40 -4.54
C THR A 164 11.83 -14.65 -3.66
N GLY A 165 11.81 -14.47 -2.34
CA GLY A 165 12.05 -15.54 -1.35
C GLY A 165 13.54 -15.77 -1.07
N GLU A 166 14.44 -15.16 -1.85
CA GLU A 166 15.88 -15.19 -1.61
C GLU A 166 16.24 -14.26 -0.46
N GLU A 167 16.96 -14.80 0.52
CA GLU A 167 17.34 -14.08 1.72
C GLU A 167 18.75 -14.47 2.19
N THR A 168 19.40 -13.55 2.87
CA THR A 168 20.69 -13.77 3.54
C THR A 168 20.72 -13.01 4.86
N GLN A 169 21.83 -13.09 5.58
CA GLN A 169 22.09 -12.28 6.76
C GLN A 169 23.43 -11.55 6.60
N THR A 170 23.55 -10.40 7.25
CA THR A 170 24.83 -9.71 7.31
C THR A 170 25.83 -10.42 8.21
N THR A 171 27.09 -10.40 7.82
CA THR A 171 28.24 -10.83 8.62
C THR A 171 28.54 -9.85 9.75
N ASP A 172 29.50 -10.19 10.62
CA ASP A 172 29.92 -9.35 11.77
C ASP A 172 30.35 -7.93 11.36
N ASP A 173 30.94 -7.78 10.18
CA ASP A 173 31.31 -6.49 9.61
C ASP A 173 30.15 -5.77 8.92
N GLY A 174 28.93 -6.30 9.00
CA GLY A 174 27.70 -5.75 8.46
C GLY A 174 27.51 -5.99 6.97
N THR A 175 28.39 -6.72 6.29
CA THR A 175 28.28 -6.91 4.83
C THR A 175 27.33 -8.04 4.46
N PHE A 176 26.70 -7.96 3.29
CA PHE A 176 25.89 -9.04 2.73
C PHE A 176 26.15 -9.22 1.23
N SER A 177 25.91 -10.43 0.73
CA SER A 177 25.82 -10.71 -0.69
C SER A 177 24.75 -11.75 -0.97
N VAL A 178 23.90 -11.48 -1.96
CA VAL A 178 22.88 -12.40 -2.47
C VAL A 178 23.21 -12.68 -3.94
N LYS A 179 23.09 -13.95 -4.34
CA LYS A 179 23.30 -14.40 -5.72
C LYS A 179 21.96 -14.87 -6.27
N LEU A 180 21.34 -14.06 -7.11
CA LEU A 180 20.03 -14.33 -7.69
C LEU A 180 20.19 -15.03 -9.04
N PRO A 181 19.53 -16.18 -9.28
CA PRO A 181 19.49 -16.80 -10.60
C PRO A 181 18.66 -15.93 -11.56
N ILE A 182 19.13 -15.80 -12.80
CA ILE A 182 18.39 -15.15 -13.89
C ILE A 182 18.00 -16.21 -14.92
N TYR A 183 16.73 -16.21 -15.33
CA TYR A 183 16.21 -17.14 -16.33
C TYR A 183 15.92 -16.43 -17.67
N ASP A 184 15.97 -17.17 -18.77
CA ASP A 184 15.87 -16.64 -20.14
C ASP A 184 14.57 -15.87 -20.41
N ASN A 185 13.48 -16.26 -19.75
CA ASN A 185 12.19 -15.58 -19.80
C ASN A 185 12.08 -14.35 -18.88
N GLN A 186 13.09 -14.03 -18.07
CA GLN A 186 13.16 -12.85 -17.20
C GLN A 186 14.04 -11.74 -17.78
N VAL A 187 14.61 -11.95 -18.99
CA VAL A 187 15.42 -10.93 -19.68
C VAL A 187 14.49 -9.87 -20.29
N PHE A 188 13.72 -9.21 -19.43
CA PHE A 188 12.94 -8.04 -19.79
C PHE A 188 13.79 -6.80 -19.51
N GLN A 189 14.01 -6.02 -20.56
CA GLN A 189 14.52 -4.66 -20.42
C GLN A 189 13.61 -3.95 -19.41
N ASN A 190 14.21 -3.35 -18.37
CA ASN A 190 13.55 -2.68 -17.23
C ASN A 190 13.32 -3.51 -15.95
N GLN A 191 14.06 -4.60 -15.75
CA GLN A 191 14.14 -5.29 -14.46
C GLN A 191 14.71 -4.36 -13.37
N GLN A 192 14.16 -4.42 -12.17
CA GLN A 192 14.58 -3.62 -11.02
C GLN A 192 14.69 -4.48 -9.76
N TYR A 193 15.63 -4.12 -8.89
CA TYR A 193 15.88 -4.76 -7.62
C TYR A 193 15.90 -3.76 -6.47
N SER A 194 15.42 -4.20 -5.31
CA SER A 194 15.71 -3.57 -4.02
C SER A 194 15.91 -4.66 -2.97
N VAL A 195 16.46 -4.29 -1.82
CA VAL A 195 16.63 -5.20 -0.69
C VAL A 195 15.87 -4.68 0.53
N THR A 196 15.36 -5.60 1.33
CA THR A 196 14.67 -5.35 2.60
C THR A 196 15.60 -5.68 3.74
N LEU A 197 15.68 -4.82 4.74
CA LEU A 197 16.49 -5.03 5.94
C LEU A 197 15.55 -5.13 7.15
N THR A 198 15.69 -6.21 7.91
CA THR A 198 14.95 -6.42 9.16
C THR A 198 15.88 -6.92 10.26
N LYS A 199 15.80 -6.29 11.43
CA LYS A 199 16.52 -6.69 12.64
C LYS A 199 15.74 -6.22 13.86
N ASP A 200 15.66 -7.06 14.89
CA ASP A 200 15.00 -6.69 16.14
C ASP A 200 15.66 -5.46 16.78
N GLY A 201 14.83 -4.54 17.28
CA GLY A 201 15.27 -3.26 17.82
C GLY A 201 15.47 -2.17 16.77
N PHE A 202 15.37 -2.49 15.47
CA PHE A 202 15.50 -1.53 14.38
C PHE A 202 14.20 -1.40 13.59
N ALA A 203 13.98 -0.23 13.00
CA ALA A 203 12.92 -0.01 12.04
C ALA A 203 13.24 -0.75 10.75
N GLY A 204 12.35 -1.64 10.31
CA GLY A 204 12.49 -2.30 9.01
C GLY A 204 12.49 -1.28 7.88
N THR A 205 13.36 -1.47 6.88
CA THR A 205 13.47 -0.54 5.75
C THR A 205 13.73 -1.29 4.45
N ASP A 206 13.23 -0.73 3.36
CA ASP A 206 13.58 -1.14 2.00
C ASP A 206 14.73 -0.23 1.51
N SER A 207 15.59 -0.74 0.63
CA SER A 207 16.59 0.07 -0.07
C SER A 207 15.94 0.88 -1.18
N GLU A 208 16.73 1.75 -1.81
CA GLU A 208 16.37 2.30 -3.11
C GLU A 208 16.19 1.19 -4.16
N ILE A 209 15.40 1.49 -5.19
CA ILE A 209 15.19 0.62 -6.34
C ILE A 209 16.28 0.89 -7.36
N VAL A 210 17.01 -0.14 -7.76
CA VAL A 210 18.11 -0.07 -8.74
C VAL A 210 17.73 -0.87 -9.97
N GLU A 211 17.93 -0.29 -11.16
CA GLU A 211 17.72 -0.99 -12.42
C GLU A 211 18.80 -2.06 -12.65
N ALA A 212 18.38 -3.21 -13.16
CA ALA A 212 19.27 -4.29 -13.51
C ALA A 212 20.15 -3.93 -14.71
N ASN A 213 21.41 -4.31 -14.67
CA ASN A 213 22.29 -4.18 -15.82
C ASN A 213 22.03 -5.29 -16.83
N LYS A 214 22.08 -4.97 -18.12
CA LYS A 214 21.85 -5.95 -19.21
C LYS A 214 22.90 -7.07 -19.23
N ASP A 215 24.08 -6.82 -18.69
CA ASP A 215 25.20 -7.77 -18.57
C ASP A 215 25.26 -8.45 -17.20
N PHE A 216 24.26 -8.22 -16.33
CA PHE A 216 24.21 -8.70 -14.95
C PHE A 216 25.40 -8.25 -14.08
N ALA A 217 26.00 -7.10 -14.40
CA ALA A 217 27.04 -6.51 -13.56
C ALA A 217 26.55 -6.39 -12.10
N PRO A 218 27.40 -6.71 -11.10
CA PRO A 218 27.02 -6.69 -9.69
C PRO A 218 26.44 -5.33 -9.26
N ILE A 219 25.34 -5.38 -8.51
CA ILE A 219 24.72 -4.20 -7.91
C ILE A 219 25.16 -4.12 -6.46
N ASN A 220 25.73 -2.97 -6.07
CA ASN A 220 26.16 -2.69 -4.71
C ASN A 220 25.35 -1.53 -4.12
N PHE A 221 24.54 -1.83 -3.11
CA PHE A 221 23.69 -0.89 -2.39
C PHE A 221 24.45 0.00 -1.38
N LYS A 222 25.79 -0.08 -1.33
CA LYS A 222 26.66 0.66 -0.42
C LYS A 222 26.22 0.45 1.04
N ASN A 223 26.21 1.51 1.84
CA ASN A 223 25.78 1.48 3.23
C ASN A 223 24.27 1.72 3.32
N LEU A 224 23.54 0.76 3.87
CA LEU A 224 22.13 0.83 4.18
C LEU A 224 21.96 1.05 5.68
N THR A 225 21.39 2.18 6.06
CA THR A 225 21.31 2.62 7.46
C THR A 225 19.99 2.19 8.09
N LEU A 226 20.05 1.39 9.16
CA LEU A 226 18.90 1.05 9.98
C LEU A 226 18.71 2.06 11.12
N GLN A 227 17.49 2.59 11.25
CA GLN A 227 17.11 3.46 12.36
C GLN A 227 16.62 2.63 13.56
N PRO A 228 16.74 3.12 14.80
CA PRO A 228 16.10 2.46 15.94
C PRO A 228 14.59 2.31 15.73
N GLY A 229 14.07 1.13 16.07
CA GLY A 229 12.65 0.81 15.94
C GLY A 229 11.83 1.39 17.08
N HIS A 230 10.58 1.73 16.78
CA HIS A 230 9.59 2.14 17.75
C HIS A 230 8.54 1.06 17.97
N THR A 231 7.87 1.15 19.10
CA THR A 231 6.76 0.27 19.45
C THR A 231 5.48 1.08 19.65
N ILE A 232 4.33 0.44 19.41
CA ILE A 232 3.03 1.00 19.73
C ILE A 232 2.06 -0.11 20.16
N PRO A 233 1.41 0.02 21.34
CA PRO A 233 0.36 -0.90 21.73
C PRO A 233 -0.92 -0.61 20.95
N VAL A 234 -1.70 -1.65 20.68
CA VAL A 234 -2.95 -1.57 19.92
C VAL A 234 -4.00 -2.46 20.57
N LEU A 235 -5.24 -1.98 20.60
CA LEU A 235 -6.42 -2.72 21.05
C LEU A 235 -7.37 -2.84 19.87
N VAL A 236 -7.73 -4.06 19.48
CA VAL A 236 -8.63 -4.31 18.35
C VAL A 236 -9.97 -4.81 18.87
N LEU A 237 -11.03 -4.10 18.48
CA LEU A 237 -12.40 -4.34 18.89
C LEU A 237 -13.31 -4.52 17.67
N ASP A 238 -14.43 -5.20 17.85
CA ASP A 238 -15.52 -5.18 16.87
C ASP A 238 -16.41 -3.93 17.03
N GLU A 239 -17.49 -3.88 16.25
CA GLU A 239 -18.50 -2.81 16.28
C GLU A 239 -19.24 -2.72 17.62
N GLN A 240 -19.39 -3.86 18.31
CA GLN A 240 -20.03 -3.97 19.62
C GLN A 240 -19.03 -3.74 20.77
N LYS A 241 -17.83 -3.23 20.43
CA LYS A 241 -16.72 -2.94 21.35
C LYS A 241 -16.21 -4.18 22.10
N GLN A 242 -16.42 -5.38 21.57
CA GLN A 242 -15.86 -6.60 22.12
C GLN A 242 -14.45 -6.83 21.57
N PRO A 243 -13.51 -7.33 22.40
CA PRO A 243 -12.17 -7.67 21.95
C PRO A 243 -12.15 -8.70 20.82
N LEU A 244 -11.28 -8.48 19.83
CA LEU A 244 -11.06 -9.42 18.73
C LEU A 244 -9.76 -10.20 18.92
N PRO A 245 -9.81 -11.41 19.52
CA PRO A 245 -8.62 -12.22 19.73
C PRO A 245 -8.09 -12.83 18.42
N GLY A 246 -6.77 -12.86 18.27
CA GLY A 246 -6.08 -13.38 17.10
C GLY A 246 -6.29 -12.61 15.79
N ALA A 247 -6.77 -11.36 15.86
CA ALA A 247 -6.80 -10.44 14.72
C ALA A 247 -5.38 -10.25 14.19
N ILE A 248 -5.24 -10.24 12.86
CA ILE A 248 -3.96 -10.08 12.15
C ILE A 248 -3.72 -8.61 11.93
N LEU A 249 -2.55 -8.12 12.34
CA LEU A 249 -2.10 -6.75 12.16
C LEU A 249 -0.87 -6.78 11.26
N GLU A 250 -1.01 -6.21 10.07
CA GLU A 250 0.02 -6.19 9.04
C GLU A 250 0.33 -4.74 8.66
N PRO A 251 1.53 -4.23 8.99
CA PRO A 251 2.02 -2.97 8.44
C PRO A 251 2.27 -3.13 6.93
N VAL A 252 1.66 -2.28 6.10
CA VAL A 252 1.63 -2.49 4.63
C VAL A 252 2.36 -1.41 3.84
N ASN A 253 3.02 -0.44 4.48
CA ASN A 253 3.78 0.62 3.79
C ASN A 253 4.79 0.02 2.80
N ASP A 254 5.66 -0.86 3.32
CA ASP A 254 6.89 -1.29 2.67
C ASP A 254 7.08 -2.80 2.89
N TYR A 255 7.91 -3.46 2.09
CA TYR A 255 8.07 -4.92 2.14
C TYR A 255 8.74 -5.40 3.44
N ALA A 256 9.75 -4.67 3.94
CA ALA A 256 10.39 -5.00 5.22
C ALA A 256 9.40 -4.97 6.40
N LEU A 257 8.41 -4.08 6.35
CA LEU A 257 7.40 -3.94 7.40
C LEU A 257 6.30 -5.00 7.31
N ARG A 258 5.97 -5.49 6.11
CA ARG A 258 5.01 -6.60 5.93
C ARG A 258 5.47 -7.90 6.58
N ARG A 259 6.76 -8.06 6.85
CA ARG A 259 7.29 -9.19 7.62
C ARG A 259 6.96 -9.10 9.11
N GLN A 260 6.52 -7.95 9.61
CA GLN A 260 6.25 -7.69 11.02
C GLN A 260 4.78 -7.94 11.39
N ILE A 261 4.23 -9.05 10.89
CA ILE A 261 2.85 -9.45 11.19
C ILE A 261 2.73 -9.78 12.67
N THR A 262 1.72 -9.22 13.31
CA THR A 262 1.43 -9.47 14.72
C THR A 262 -0.02 -9.91 14.86
N ARG A 263 -0.31 -10.66 15.93
CA ARG A 263 -1.67 -11.05 16.30
C ARG A 263 -2.06 -10.52 17.67
N THR A 264 -3.33 -10.19 17.83
CA THR A 264 -3.88 -9.87 19.14
C THR A 264 -3.96 -11.09 20.05
N ASP A 265 -3.81 -10.86 21.34
CA ASP A 265 -4.02 -11.83 22.40
C ASP A 265 -5.51 -12.04 22.71
N ALA A 266 -5.82 -12.82 23.75
CA ALA A 266 -7.19 -13.11 24.19
C ALA A 266 -7.99 -11.85 24.60
N THR A 267 -7.32 -10.75 24.93
CA THR A 267 -7.91 -9.46 25.30
C THR A 267 -8.02 -8.48 24.13
N GLY A 268 -7.73 -8.94 22.91
CA GLY A 268 -7.74 -8.10 21.71
C GLY A 268 -6.55 -7.14 21.64
N LYS A 269 -5.52 -7.31 22.49
CA LYS A 269 -4.36 -6.42 22.54
C LYS A 269 -3.18 -6.99 21.78
N ALA A 270 -2.37 -6.12 21.19
CA ALA A 270 -1.09 -6.47 20.61
C ALA A 270 -0.07 -5.33 20.78
N VAL A 271 1.21 -5.62 20.54
CA VAL A 271 2.26 -4.61 20.48
C VAL A 271 2.97 -4.74 19.14
N LEU A 272 2.80 -3.73 18.28
CA LEU A 272 3.62 -3.61 17.08
C LEU A 272 4.99 -3.08 17.49
N LYS A 273 6.05 -3.71 16.98
CA LYS A 273 7.45 -3.39 17.28
C LYS A 273 8.18 -3.04 15.99
N ASN A 274 9.45 -2.61 16.08
CA ASN A 274 10.34 -2.45 14.92
C ASN A 274 9.77 -1.51 13.82
N LEU A 275 8.97 -0.53 14.23
CA LEU A 275 8.33 0.44 13.32
C LEU A 275 9.18 1.70 13.15
N PRO A 276 9.25 2.29 11.95
CA PRO A 276 9.80 3.62 11.78
C PRO A 276 8.89 4.68 12.41
N SER A 277 9.46 5.84 12.76
CA SER A 277 8.66 7.01 13.14
C SER A 277 7.96 7.58 11.91
N GLY A 278 6.75 8.09 12.07
CA GLY A 278 5.93 8.60 10.97
C GLY A 278 4.61 7.86 10.89
N VAL A 279 4.06 7.78 9.69
CA VAL A 279 2.73 7.19 9.47
C VAL A 279 2.87 5.78 8.93
N ILE A 280 2.32 4.82 9.67
CA ILE A 280 2.29 3.42 9.31
C ILE A 280 0.87 3.06 8.90
N ARG A 281 0.69 2.70 7.63
CA ARG A 281 -0.52 2.05 7.14
C ARG A 281 -0.57 0.63 7.66
N LEU A 282 -1.69 0.30 8.28
CA LEU A 282 -1.94 -0.97 8.95
C LEU A 282 -3.20 -1.60 8.37
N SER A 283 -3.05 -2.84 7.87
CA SER A 283 -4.17 -3.72 7.60
C SER A 283 -4.49 -4.53 8.85
N VAL A 284 -5.74 -4.45 9.31
CA VAL A 284 -6.24 -5.26 10.43
C VAL A 284 -7.29 -6.21 9.91
N ARG A 285 -7.05 -7.52 10.03
CA ARG A 285 -7.98 -8.55 9.55
C ARG A 285 -8.45 -9.46 10.67
N TRP A 286 -9.72 -9.84 10.64
CA TRP A 286 -10.28 -10.83 11.54
C TRP A 286 -11.38 -11.62 10.82
N GLY A 287 -11.08 -12.86 10.43
CA GLY A 287 -11.91 -13.61 9.49
C GLY A 287 -12.05 -12.86 8.16
N THR A 288 -13.29 -12.64 7.71
CA THR A 288 -13.60 -11.86 6.49
C THR A 288 -13.62 -10.34 6.70
N LYS A 289 -13.54 -9.86 7.95
CA LYS A 289 -13.54 -8.43 8.24
C LYS A 289 -12.14 -7.84 8.05
N ILE A 290 -12.05 -6.71 7.37
CA ILE A 290 -10.78 -6.01 7.11
C ILE A 290 -10.96 -4.53 7.42
N LYS A 291 -9.99 -3.94 8.13
CA LYS A 291 -9.88 -2.50 8.31
C LYS A 291 -8.49 -2.01 7.89
N GLU A 292 -8.46 -1.11 6.92
CA GLU A 292 -7.26 -0.35 6.58
C GLU A 292 -7.23 0.94 7.39
N THR A 293 -6.23 1.11 8.25
CA THR A 293 -6.08 2.30 9.11
C THR A 293 -4.64 2.81 9.12
N ASN A 294 -4.43 4.00 9.66
CA ASN A 294 -3.10 4.59 9.80
C ASN A 294 -2.75 4.81 11.26
N LEU A 295 -1.56 4.37 11.66
CA LEU A 295 -0.95 4.61 12.95
C LEU A 295 0.07 5.74 12.83
N VAL A 296 0.08 6.63 13.81
CA VAL A 296 1.09 7.67 13.93
C VAL A 296 2.10 7.27 15.01
N ILE A 297 3.33 7.05 14.57
CA ILE A 297 4.47 6.64 15.40
C ILE A 297 5.35 7.86 15.65
N SER A 298 5.40 8.30 16.90
CA SER A 298 6.26 9.40 17.32
C SER A 298 7.70 8.93 17.53
N LYS A 299 8.65 9.81 17.23
CA LYS A 299 10.06 9.66 17.62
C LYS A 299 10.25 9.62 19.13
N ASN A 300 9.33 10.22 19.90
CA ASN A 300 9.36 10.15 21.36
C ASN A 300 8.52 8.95 21.84
N PRO A 301 9.14 7.89 22.40
CA PRO A 301 8.42 6.68 22.81
C PRO A 301 7.27 6.94 23.80
N SER A 302 7.39 7.93 24.69
CA SER A 302 6.32 8.28 25.65
C SER A 302 5.02 8.78 25.00
N LYS A 303 5.08 9.21 23.74
CA LYS A 303 3.91 9.63 22.95
C LYS A 303 3.25 8.47 22.20
N ASN A 304 3.88 7.30 22.14
CA ASN A 304 3.34 6.12 21.47
C ASN A 304 2.40 5.34 22.39
N ARG A 305 1.27 5.98 22.72
CA ARG A 305 0.20 5.40 23.55
C ARG A 305 -0.66 4.43 22.75
N GLU A 306 -1.37 3.56 23.49
CA GLU A 306 -2.29 2.56 22.96
C GLU A 306 -3.28 3.19 21.97
N VAL A 307 -3.48 2.52 20.83
CA VAL A 307 -4.45 2.93 19.80
C VAL A 307 -5.55 1.87 19.72
N THR A 308 -6.79 2.30 19.91
CA THR A 308 -7.97 1.44 19.71
C THR A 308 -8.37 1.46 18.24
N ILE A 309 -8.60 0.28 17.67
CA ILE A 309 -9.02 0.06 16.28
C ILE A 309 -10.32 -0.72 16.30
N HIS A 310 -11.36 -0.16 15.68
CA HIS A 310 -12.64 -0.83 15.49
C HIS A 310 -12.72 -1.45 14.09
N VAL A 311 -12.97 -2.75 14.02
CA VAL A 311 -13.07 -3.50 12.76
C VAL A 311 -14.54 -3.70 12.42
N ASN A 312 -15.02 -2.94 11.43
CA ASN A 312 -16.43 -2.84 11.06
C ASN A 312 -16.74 -3.16 9.59
N GLU A 313 -15.73 -3.25 8.71
CA GLU A 313 -15.98 -3.37 7.27
C GLU A 313 -15.85 -4.81 6.76
N PHE A 314 -16.93 -5.30 6.14
CA PHE A 314 -16.88 -6.35 5.12
C PHE A 314 -16.54 -5.66 3.80
N VAL A 315 -15.39 -5.95 3.21
CA VAL A 315 -15.06 -5.47 1.85
C VAL A 315 -15.30 -6.62 0.88
N PRO A 316 -16.41 -6.64 0.11
CA PRO A 316 -16.53 -7.58 -0.99
C PRO A 316 -15.43 -7.25 -2.02
N SER A 317 -14.66 -8.26 -2.42
CA SER A 317 -13.45 -8.12 -3.23
C SER A 317 -13.68 -7.73 -4.70
N SER A 318 -14.82 -7.15 -5.05
CA SER A 318 -15.13 -6.78 -6.44
C SER A 318 -16.23 -5.73 -6.51
N THR A 319 -15.97 -4.66 -7.26
CA THR A 319 -16.90 -3.62 -7.77
C THR A 319 -17.33 -2.50 -6.80
N SER A 320 -16.76 -1.31 -6.99
CA SER A 320 -17.55 -0.10 -7.27
C SER A 320 -16.67 1.00 -7.87
N ARG A 321 -16.90 1.32 -9.15
CA ARG A 321 -16.51 2.62 -9.70
C ARG A 321 -17.40 3.65 -9.02
N VAL A 322 -16.89 4.32 -8.00
CA VAL A 322 -17.53 5.53 -7.48
C VAL A 322 -17.47 6.58 -8.58
N GLU A 323 -18.62 7.08 -9.00
CA GLU A 323 -18.75 8.13 -10.01
C GLU A 323 -18.04 9.39 -9.49
N LYS A 324 -16.92 9.77 -10.10
CA LYS A 324 -16.15 10.96 -9.69
C LYS A 324 -16.95 12.22 -10.04
N GLN A 325 -17.27 13.03 -9.03
CA GLN A 325 -17.89 14.33 -9.26
C GLN A 325 -16.93 15.29 -9.98
N LYS A 326 -17.47 16.17 -10.83
CA LYS A 326 -16.69 17.18 -11.56
C LYS A 326 -16.15 18.24 -10.58
N PRO A 327 -14.88 18.67 -10.69
CA PRO A 327 -14.34 19.71 -9.84
C PRO A 327 -15.01 21.07 -10.08
N LEU A 328 -15.28 21.81 -9.00
CA LEU A 328 -15.64 23.24 -9.09
C LEU A 328 -14.55 24.03 -9.80
N ALA A 329 -14.95 24.93 -10.70
CA ALA A 329 -14.04 25.74 -11.49
C ALA A 329 -13.52 26.96 -10.69
N VAL A 330 -12.33 27.44 -11.07
CA VAL A 330 -11.83 28.75 -10.63
C VAL A 330 -12.84 29.84 -11.04
N GLY A 331 -13.09 30.79 -10.14
CA GLY A 331 -14.11 31.84 -10.23
C GLY A 331 -15.46 31.48 -9.61
N GLN A 332 -15.74 30.20 -9.32
CA GLN A 332 -16.99 29.79 -8.69
C GLN A 332 -16.99 30.10 -7.18
N GLN A 333 -18.19 30.36 -6.64
CA GLN A 333 -18.38 30.52 -5.20
C GLN A 333 -18.10 29.20 -4.48
N ALA A 334 -17.24 29.26 -3.45
CA ALA A 334 -16.93 28.12 -2.62
C ALA A 334 -18.14 27.78 -1.71
N PRO A 335 -18.63 26.53 -1.73
CA PRO A 335 -19.79 26.15 -0.93
C PRO A 335 -19.43 26.03 0.57
N GLU A 336 -20.43 26.13 1.43
CA GLU A 336 -20.24 25.84 2.87
C GLU A 336 -19.79 24.39 3.09
N TRP A 337 -18.85 24.23 4.02
CA TRP A 337 -18.36 22.92 4.46
C TRP A 337 -19.32 22.26 5.44
N GLU A 338 -19.25 20.93 5.49
CA GLU A 338 -19.98 20.10 6.44
C GLU A 338 -18.98 19.34 7.31
N ILE A 339 -18.72 19.87 8.50
CA ILE A 339 -17.70 19.35 9.42
C ILE A 339 -18.35 18.80 10.68
N VAL A 340 -18.01 17.57 11.03
CA VAL A 340 -18.54 16.86 12.21
C VAL A 340 -17.92 17.43 13.49
N ALA A 341 -16.61 17.63 13.48
CA ALA A 341 -15.88 18.17 14.62
C ALA A 341 -14.58 18.85 14.17
N TRP A 342 -14.19 19.91 14.89
CA TRP A 342 -12.93 20.63 14.70
C TRP A 342 -11.90 20.22 15.77
N SER A 343 -10.64 20.18 15.38
CA SER A 343 -9.53 19.81 16.27
C SER A 343 -9.33 20.77 17.44
N ASP A 344 -9.72 22.03 17.32
CA ASP A 344 -9.70 23.01 18.40
C ASP A 344 -11.06 23.17 19.11
N GLY A 345 -12.06 22.39 18.71
CA GLY A 345 -13.42 22.42 19.25
C GLY A 345 -14.26 23.63 18.83
N ARG A 346 -13.75 24.52 17.97
CA ARG A 346 -14.47 25.73 17.55
C ARG A 346 -15.16 25.50 16.21
N THR A 347 -16.48 25.52 16.20
CA THR A 347 -17.27 25.50 14.96
C THR A 347 -17.11 26.80 14.19
N ARG A 348 -17.12 26.72 12.86
CA ARG A 348 -16.91 27.85 11.94
C ARG A 348 -17.72 27.64 10.68
N LYS A 349 -18.11 28.72 10.01
CA LYS A 349 -18.67 28.68 8.66
C LYS A 349 -17.77 29.46 7.70
N LEU A 350 -17.84 29.13 6.42
CA LEU A 350 -17.07 29.83 5.40
C LEU A 350 -17.56 31.28 5.25
N SER A 351 -18.86 31.50 5.40
CA SER A 351 -19.49 32.83 5.46
C SER A 351 -18.93 33.73 6.56
N ASP A 352 -18.53 33.17 7.71
CA ASP A 352 -17.92 33.95 8.81
C ASP A 352 -16.51 34.48 8.45
N LEU A 353 -15.90 33.95 7.38
CA LEU A 353 -14.56 34.31 6.93
C LEU A 353 -14.55 35.26 5.72
N ARG A 354 -15.72 35.81 5.34
CA ARG A 354 -15.77 36.85 4.29
C ARG A 354 -14.86 38.03 4.66
N GLY A 355 -14.21 38.61 3.66
CA GLY A 355 -13.18 39.64 3.85
C GLY A 355 -11.75 39.10 4.05
N GLN A 356 -11.59 37.79 4.29
CA GLN A 356 -10.29 37.13 4.47
C GLN A 356 -9.97 36.19 3.30
N VAL A 357 -8.68 36.03 3.02
CA VAL A 357 -8.23 34.96 2.11
C VAL A 357 -8.24 33.66 2.91
N VAL A 358 -8.89 32.62 2.37
CA VAL A 358 -8.98 31.31 3.02
C VAL A 358 -8.25 30.27 2.19
N VAL A 359 -7.39 29.49 2.82
CA VAL A 359 -6.72 28.34 2.22
C VAL A 359 -7.25 27.07 2.87
N LEU A 360 -7.92 26.24 2.08
CA LEU A 360 -8.39 24.92 2.50
C LEU A 360 -7.38 23.87 2.06
N ASP A 361 -6.87 23.09 3.00
CA ASP A 361 -6.06 21.91 2.75
C ASP A 361 -6.92 20.66 2.96
N PHE A 362 -7.34 20.03 1.88
CA PHE A 362 -8.02 18.74 1.92
C PHE A 362 -6.99 17.64 2.03
N TRP A 363 -7.08 16.83 3.08
CA TRP A 363 -6.07 15.83 3.40
C TRP A 363 -6.65 14.62 4.13
N GLY A 364 -5.83 13.58 4.35
CA GLY A 364 -6.23 12.42 5.14
C GLY A 364 -5.04 11.76 5.83
N LEU A 365 -5.26 11.18 7.01
CA LEU A 365 -4.28 10.41 7.75
C LEU A 365 -3.74 9.24 6.91
N ARG A 366 -4.60 8.68 6.06
CA ARG A 366 -4.32 7.57 5.11
C ARG A 366 -3.62 7.99 3.81
N CYS A 367 -3.26 9.26 3.66
CA CYS A 367 -2.63 9.81 2.47
C CYS A 367 -1.16 10.16 2.74
N SER A 368 -0.22 9.36 2.23
CA SER A 368 1.23 9.56 2.43
C SER A 368 1.71 10.90 1.89
N GLY A 369 1.26 11.30 0.70
CA GLY A 369 1.57 12.60 0.10
C GLY A 369 1.07 13.78 0.95
N CYS A 370 -0.06 13.62 1.64
CA CYS A 370 -0.61 14.64 2.51
C CYS A 370 0.29 14.87 3.73
N VAL A 371 0.68 13.78 4.39
CA VAL A 371 1.57 13.82 5.57
C VAL A 371 2.95 14.38 5.16
N ALA A 372 3.46 13.97 4.00
CA ALA A 372 4.71 14.47 3.46
C ALA A 372 4.66 15.98 3.14
N SER A 373 3.49 16.56 2.89
CA SER A 373 3.32 17.99 2.59
C SER A 373 3.15 18.89 3.82
N ILE A 374 3.03 18.32 5.02
CA ILE A 374 2.85 19.08 6.27
C ILE A 374 3.94 20.15 6.48
N PRO A 375 5.24 19.91 6.19
CA PRO A 375 6.26 20.95 6.30
C PRO A 375 5.97 22.19 5.44
N ALA A 376 5.57 22.02 4.18
CA ALA A 376 5.17 23.11 3.30
C ALA A 376 3.94 23.85 3.86
N GLN A 377 2.93 23.12 4.33
CA GLN A 377 1.72 23.72 4.93
C GLN A 377 2.03 24.58 6.15
N LYS A 378 2.88 24.09 7.05
CA LYS A 378 3.33 24.84 8.22
C LYS A 378 4.08 26.11 7.84
N ARG A 379 4.91 26.05 6.79
CA ARG A 379 5.66 27.22 6.29
C ARG A 379 4.71 28.26 5.69
N LEU A 380 3.76 27.84 4.86
CA LEU A 380 2.74 28.72 4.28
C LEU A 380 1.90 29.40 5.37
N ALA A 381 1.32 28.61 6.27
CA ALA A 381 0.49 29.12 7.35
C ALA A 381 1.25 30.11 8.25
N ARG A 382 2.54 29.88 8.49
CA ARG A 382 3.38 30.81 9.26
C ARG A 382 3.65 32.11 8.50
N LYS A 383 4.03 32.03 7.22
CA LYS A 383 4.38 33.18 6.37
C LYS A 383 3.22 34.17 6.26
N TYR A 384 2.00 33.66 6.06
CA TYR A 384 0.84 34.49 5.73
C TYR A 384 -0.07 34.82 6.93
N LYS A 385 0.28 34.37 8.14
CA LYS A 385 -0.54 34.57 9.35
C LYS A 385 -0.81 36.05 9.64
N GLU A 386 0.22 36.88 9.55
CA GLU A 386 0.14 38.32 9.87
C GLU A 386 -0.57 39.14 8.78
N GLN A 387 -0.75 38.55 7.60
CA GLN A 387 -1.44 39.16 6.46
C GLN A 387 -2.94 38.82 6.42
N GLY A 388 -3.45 38.18 7.48
CA GLY A 388 -4.88 37.86 7.62
C GLY A 388 -5.35 36.69 6.76
N VAL A 389 -4.44 35.81 6.33
CA VAL A 389 -4.79 34.58 5.59
C VAL A 389 -5.14 33.48 6.57
N VAL A 390 -6.31 32.86 6.38
CA VAL A 390 -6.83 31.79 7.24
C VAL A 390 -6.55 30.44 6.61
N PHE A 391 -5.75 29.60 7.29
CA PHE A 391 -5.49 28.22 6.88
C PHE A 391 -6.37 27.25 7.67
N LEU A 392 -7.04 26.34 6.95
CA LEU A 392 -7.91 25.31 7.51
C LEU A 392 -7.62 23.95 6.88
N GLY A 393 -7.49 22.92 7.70
CA GLY A 393 -7.47 21.55 7.22
C GLY A 393 -8.88 20.97 7.13
N ILE A 394 -9.19 20.26 6.05
CA ILE A 394 -10.39 19.44 5.90
C ILE A 394 -9.93 17.99 5.76
N HIS A 395 -10.02 17.25 6.86
CA HIS A 395 -9.68 15.83 6.89
C HIS A 395 -10.86 15.01 6.35
N THR A 396 -10.56 13.95 5.60
CA THR A 396 -11.57 13.00 5.11
C THR A 396 -12.38 12.32 6.24
N ALA A 397 -13.58 11.82 5.95
CA ALA A 397 -14.53 11.33 6.95
C ALA A 397 -14.11 10.02 7.66
N ASP A 398 -13.12 9.32 7.14
CA ASP A 398 -12.54 8.08 7.67
C ASP A 398 -11.51 8.28 8.79
N GLY A 399 -11.36 9.51 9.31
CA GLY A 399 -10.42 9.84 10.38
C GLY A 399 -11.06 9.91 11.76
N GLU A 400 -10.30 9.48 12.77
CA GLU A 400 -10.66 9.69 14.17
C GLU A 400 -10.04 10.98 14.73
N LEU A 401 -10.84 11.80 15.43
CA LEU A 401 -10.38 13.11 15.94
C LEU A 401 -9.17 13.00 16.87
N SER A 402 -9.10 11.93 17.67
CA SER A 402 -7.98 11.67 18.56
C SER A 402 -6.67 11.43 17.81
N GLN A 403 -6.71 10.68 16.70
CA GLN A 403 -5.56 10.39 15.85
C GLN A 403 -5.10 11.64 15.11
N ILE A 404 -6.04 12.43 14.59
CA ILE A 404 -5.76 13.71 13.93
C ILE A 404 -5.07 14.66 14.92
N LYS A 405 -5.64 14.84 16.12
CA LYS A 405 -5.03 15.67 17.17
C LYS A 405 -3.63 15.20 17.54
N LYS A 406 -3.41 13.89 17.62
CA LYS A 406 -2.10 13.29 17.90
C LYS A 406 -1.08 13.66 16.83
N LEU A 407 -1.45 13.58 15.54
CA LEU A 407 -0.58 13.99 14.44
C LEU A 407 -0.30 15.49 14.46
N LEU A 408 -1.33 16.33 14.63
CA LEU A 408 -1.17 17.78 14.74
C LEU A 408 -0.19 18.15 15.86
N GLN A 409 -0.30 17.50 17.01
CA GLN A 409 0.61 17.71 18.13
C GLN A 409 2.03 17.19 17.87
N SER A 410 2.18 16.00 17.24
CA SER A 410 3.50 15.44 16.96
C SER A 410 4.27 16.26 15.93
N GLU A 411 3.56 16.73 14.90
CA GLU A 411 4.12 17.54 13.83
C GLU A 411 4.20 19.03 14.19
N GLN A 412 3.72 19.45 15.37
CA GLN A 412 3.58 20.87 15.72
C GLN A 412 2.83 21.65 14.63
N TRP A 413 1.82 21.01 14.04
CA TRP A 413 1.01 21.57 12.98
C TRP A 413 -0.21 22.23 13.64
N THR A 414 -0.18 23.56 13.70
CA THR A 414 -1.17 24.37 14.42
C THR A 414 -2.37 24.77 13.58
N THR A 415 -2.39 24.39 12.29
CA THR A 415 -3.55 24.60 11.42
C THR A 415 -4.73 23.83 11.99
N PRO A 416 -5.85 24.50 12.33
CA PRO A 416 -7.00 23.78 12.81
C PRO A 416 -7.62 22.93 11.70
N THR A 417 -8.04 21.73 12.04
CA THR A 417 -8.54 20.74 11.09
C THR A 417 -9.92 20.25 11.48
N GLY A 418 -10.84 20.25 10.54
CA GLY A 418 -12.17 19.66 10.66
C GLY A 418 -12.22 18.26 10.06
N ILE A 419 -13.05 17.37 10.61
CA ILE A 419 -13.40 16.08 9.99
C ILE A 419 -14.62 16.26 9.12
N ASP A 420 -14.49 15.96 7.83
CA ASP A 420 -15.59 16.00 6.87
C ASP A 420 -16.72 15.05 7.29
N ARG A 421 -17.97 15.46 7.02
CA ARG A 421 -19.14 14.64 7.29
C ARG A 421 -19.19 13.46 6.32
N GLY A 422 -19.37 12.26 6.87
CA GLY A 422 -19.46 11.02 6.12
C GLY A 422 -19.05 9.83 6.99
N THR A 423 -18.84 8.68 6.36
CA THR A 423 -18.34 7.47 7.02
C THR A 423 -17.05 6.93 6.39
N SER A 424 -16.69 7.41 5.19
CA SER A 424 -15.48 6.98 4.48
C SER A 424 -14.99 8.05 3.50
N ILE A 425 -13.79 7.87 2.95
CA ILE A 425 -13.24 8.74 1.89
C ILE A 425 -14.12 8.80 0.63
N LEU A 426 -14.96 7.80 0.40
CA LEU A 426 -15.89 7.73 -0.74
C LEU A 426 -17.18 8.54 -0.48
N ASP A 427 -17.44 8.93 0.77
CA ASP A 427 -18.64 9.64 1.20
C ASP A 427 -18.36 10.95 1.95
N ASN A 428 -17.29 11.63 1.57
CA ASN A 428 -16.96 12.98 2.05
C ASN A 428 -18.00 14.00 1.56
N ALA A 429 -18.78 14.61 2.44
CA ALA A 429 -19.79 15.60 2.06
C ALA A 429 -19.16 16.86 1.47
N THR A 430 -18.20 17.47 2.17
CA THR A 430 -17.49 18.67 1.71
C THR A 430 -16.62 18.36 0.50
N GLY A 431 -15.85 17.27 0.55
CA GLY A 431 -15.00 16.83 -0.56
C GLY A 431 -15.80 16.61 -1.86
N LYS A 432 -17.02 16.04 -1.77
CA LYS A 432 -17.93 15.91 -2.92
C LYS A 432 -18.41 17.26 -3.44
N LYS A 433 -18.86 18.17 -2.57
CA LYS A 433 -19.32 19.52 -2.98
C LYS A 433 -18.24 20.32 -3.71
N TYR A 434 -16.99 20.22 -3.28
CA TYR A 434 -15.85 20.86 -3.94
C TYR A 434 -15.36 20.09 -5.18
N GLY A 435 -15.79 18.83 -5.35
CA GLY A 435 -15.34 17.94 -6.40
C GLY A 435 -13.83 17.69 -6.33
N ILE A 436 -13.33 17.32 -5.16
CA ILE A 436 -11.90 17.04 -4.93
C ILE A 436 -11.46 15.81 -5.73
N GLN A 437 -10.41 15.94 -6.53
CA GLN A 437 -9.97 14.91 -7.48
C GLN A 437 -8.85 14.02 -6.94
N GLY A 438 -8.13 14.48 -5.91
CA GLY A 438 -7.02 13.80 -5.27
C GLY A 438 -6.60 14.53 -4.00
N TYR A 439 -5.74 13.89 -3.21
CA TYR A 439 -5.23 14.43 -1.96
C TYR A 439 -3.69 14.37 -1.96
N PRO A 440 -2.98 15.37 -1.39
CA PRO A 440 -3.52 16.59 -0.80
C PRO A 440 -4.08 17.53 -1.88
N ALA A 441 -5.09 18.31 -1.53
CA ALA A 441 -5.64 19.35 -2.40
C ALA A 441 -5.74 20.67 -1.66
N LEU A 442 -5.03 21.68 -2.16
CA LEU A 442 -5.13 23.04 -1.67
C LEU A 442 -6.05 23.86 -2.55
N ILE A 443 -7.00 24.53 -1.91
CA ILE A 443 -7.94 25.45 -2.54
C ILE A 443 -7.73 26.82 -1.92
N VAL A 444 -7.46 27.83 -2.76
CA VAL A 444 -7.39 29.23 -2.32
C VAL A 444 -8.72 29.91 -2.65
N ILE A 445 -9.26 30.61 -1.66
CA ILE A 445 -10.54 31.32 -1.73
C ILE A 445 -10.27 32.79 -1.41
N ASN A 446 -10.77 33.70 -2.25
CA ASN A 446 -10.62 35.14 -2.06
C ASN A 446 -11.60 35.70 -1.00
N PRO A 447 -11.45 36.97 -0.59
CA PRO A 447 -12.33 37.62 0.38
C PRO A 447 -13.82 37.59 0.04
N GLU A 448 -14.17 37.54 -1.24
CA GLU A 448 -15.54 37.47 -1.76
C GLU A 448 -16.14 36.04 -1.71
N GLY A 449 -15.33 35.05 -1.33
CA GLY A 449 -15.73 33.65 -1.22
C GLY A 449 -15.58 32.82 -2.49
N GLN A 450 -14.89 33.33 -3.52
CA GLN A 450 -14.67 32.64 -4.79
C GLN A 450 -13.38 31.84 -4.78
N ILE A 451 -13.40 30.66 -5.40
CA ILE A 451 -12.22 29.81 -5.60
C ILE A 451 -11.32 30.49 -6.63
N THR A 452 -10.09 30.86 -6.26
CA THR A 452 -9.11 31.46 -7.17
C THR A 452 -8.06 30.49 -7.64
N PHE A 453 -7.78 29.46 -6.86
CA PHE A 453 -6.80 28.44 -7.20
C PHE A 453 -7.14 27.07 -6.62
N ARG A 454 -6.68 26.03 -7.30
CA ARG A 454 -6.81 24.63 -6.91
C ARG A 454 -5.57 23.83 -7.31
N SER A 455 -4.99 23.04 -6.39
CA SER A 455 -3.80 22.23 -6.69
C SER A 455 -4.10 20.83 -7.25
N ASP A 456 -5.34 20.36 -7.14
CA ASP A 456 -5.74 18.98 -7.45
C ASP A 456 -6.24 18.78 -8.88
N VAL A 457 -6.49 19.88 -9.58
CA VAL A 457 -6.75 19.90 -11.02
C VAL A 457 -5.44 20.31 -11.71
N ASN A 458 -5.02 19.49 -12.67
CA ASN A 458 -3.81 19.83 -13.44
C ASN A 458 -4.01 21.20 -14.11
N PRO A 459 -3.01 22.09 -14.09
CA PRO A 459 -3.03 23.23 -14.98
C PRO A 459 -3.16 22.73 -16.44
N PRO A 460 -3.79 23.48 -17.34
CA PRO A 460 -3.89 23.07 -18.74
C PRO A 460 -2.49 22.83 -19.32
N GLY A 461 -2.17 21.59 -19.73
CA GLY A 461 -0.89 21.23 -20.35
C GLY A 461 -0.17 20.01 -19.73
N ASP A 462 1.07 19.79 -20.15
CA ASP A 462 1.95 18.73 -19.65
C ASP A 462 2.45 19.06 -18.24
N ARG A 463 2.13 18.18 -17.26
CA ARG A 463 2.50 18.34 -15.86
C ARG A 463 4.02 18.40 -15.66
N GLY A 464 4.81 17.67 -16.45
CA GLY A 464 6.27 17.72 -16.41
C GLY A 464 6.80 19.10 -16.82
N VAL A 465 6.20 19.71 -17.84
CA VAL A 465 6.53 21.07 -18.28
C VAL A 465 6.16 22.08 -17.21
N PHE A 466 4.94 22.00 -16.65
CA PHE A 466 4.51 22.90 -15.58
C PHE A 466 5.42 22.83 -14.35
N MET A 467 5.75 21.62 -13.89
CA MET A 467 6.63 21.42 -12.72
C MET A 467 8.05 21.93 -13.00
N LYS A 468 8.56 21.72 -14.22
CA LYS A 468 9.85 22.27 -14.64
C LYS A 468 9.83 23.81 -14.64
N THR A 469 8.84 24.44 -15.26
CA THR A 469 8.72 25.90 -15.30
C THR A 469 8.56 26.49 -13.89
N LEU A 470 7.78 25.84 -13.03
CA LEU A 470 7.65 26.25 -11.63
C LEU A 470 8.99 26.15 -10.91
N ALA A 471 9.74 25.06 -11.11
CA ALA A 471 11.05 24.88 -10.49
C ALA A 471 12.06 25.93 -10.94
N GLU A 472 12.13 26.20 -12.25
CA GLU A 472 12.97 27.25 -12.85
C GLU A 472 12.62 28.64 -12.28
N ALA A 473 11.33 28.94 -12.13
CA ALA A 473 10.87 30.22 -11.55
C ALA A 473 11.10 30.33 -10.04
N SER A 474 11.39 29.22 -9.36
CA SER A 474 11.48 29.13 -7.89
C SER A 474 12.88 28.85 -7.37
N ASP A 475 13.89 28.84 -8.26
CA ASP A 475 15.27 28.41 -7.96
C ASP A 475 15.35 27.02 -7.29
N VAL A 476 14.40 26.14 -7.63
CA VAL A 476 14.38 24.74 -7.18
C VAL A 476 15.04 23.90 -8.25
N LYS A 477 16.04 23.09 -7.87
CA LYS A 477 16.76 22.22 -8.80
C LYS A 477 15.82 21.15 -9.39
N TRP A 478 15.61 21.19 -10.71
CA TRP A 478 14.78 20.24 -11.46
C TRP A 478 15.42 19.84 -12.80
N PRO A 479 15.39 18.56 -13.21
CA PRO A 479 14.90 17.42 -12.43
C PRO A 479 15.77 17.16 -11.19
N PRO A 480 15.22 16.44 -10.19
CA PRO A 480 16.01 15.92 -9.07
C PRO A 480 17.22 15.12 -9.59
N ALA A 481 18.27 15.02 -8.79
CA ALA A 481 19.41 14.16 -9.14
C ALA A 481 18.93 12.72 -9.39
N GLU A 482 19.55 12.00 -10.32
CA GLU A 482 19.15 10.61 -10.65
C GLU A 482 19.18 9.67 -9.45
N ASN A 483 20.02 9.98 -8.45
CA ASN A 483 20.17 9.24 -7.19
C ASN A 483 19.55 9.97 -5.99
N ALA A 484 18.58 10.87 -6.20
CA ALA A 484 17.91 11.57 -5.12
C ALA A 484 17.15 10.59 -4.22
N THR A 485 17.45 10.64 -2.92
CA THR A 485 16.74 9.88 -1.90
C THR A 485 15.28 10.30 -1.81
N GLN A 486 14.42 9.44 -1.25
CA GLN A 486 13.02 9.78 -1.01
C GLN A 486 12.85 11.06 -0.17
N THR A 487 13.76 11.30 0.79
CA THR A 487 13.75 12.52 1.62
C THR A 487 14.03 13.77 0.79
N GLU A 488 15.03 13.72 -0.10
CA GLU A 488 15.35 14.82 -1.01
C GLU A 488 14.20 15.11 -1.98
N MET A 489 13.56 14.05 -2.49
CA MET A 489 12.36 14.18 -3.32
C MET A 489 11.21 14.84 -2.58
N ILE A 490 10.96 14.46 -1.33
CA ILE A 490 9.93 15.09 -0.49
C ILE A 490 10.25 16.56 -0.26
N GLU A 491 11.51 16.91 0.01
CA GLU A 491 11.93 18.30 0.21
C GLU A 491 11.73 19.15 -1.06
N ILE A 492 12.16 18.65 -2.22
CA ILE A 492 11.94 19.32 -3.52
C ILE A 492 10.45 19.56 -3.75
N MET A 493 9.61 18.54 -3.52
CA MET A 493 8.16 18.67 -3.68
C MET A 493 7.55 19.67 -2.69
N ASN A 494 8.02 19.70 -1.44
CA ASN A 494 7.58 20.68 -0.45
C ASN A 494 7.96 22.12 -0.85
N GLN A 495 9.15 22.31 -1.46
CA GLN A 495 9.58 23.62 -1.95
C GLN A 495 8.72 24.09 -3.12
N LEU A 496 8.48 23.23 -4.11
CA LEU A 496 7.64 23.56 -5.27
C LEU A 496 6.21 23.86 -4.85
N GLN A 497 5.64 23.05 -3.95
CA GLN A 497 4.31 23.31 -3.40
C GLN A 497 4.25 24.63 -2.63
N PHE A 498 5.25 24.91 -1.79
CA PHE A 498 5.33 26.18 -1.07
C PHE A 498 5.37 27.37 -2.03
N THR A 499 6.18 27.31 -3.09
CA THR A 499 6.30 28.45 -4.01
C THR A 499 5.05 28.65 -4.85
N LEU A 500 4.48 27.58 -5.40
CA LEU A 500 3.23 27.67 -6.17
C LEU A 500 2.13 28.32 -5.35
N ILE A 501 1.87 27.80 -4.15
CA ILE A 501 0.77 28.29 -3.31
C ILE A 501 1.05 29.70 -2.79
N SER A 502 2.31 30.02 -2.48
CA SER A 502 2.71 31.38 -2.10
C SER A 502 2.35 32.39 -3.19
N ARG A 503 2.67 32.07 -4.45
CA ARG A 503 2.36 32.93 -5.60
C ARG A 503 0.87 33.21 -5.73
N GLU A 504 0.05 32.17 -5.57
CA GLU A 504 -1.40 32.29 -5.71
C GLU A 504 -2.03 33.07 -4.55
N ILE A 505 -1.52 32.90 -3.32
CA ILE A 505 -1.94 33.71 -2.17
C ILE A 505 -1.56 35.18 -2.37
N GLU A 506 -0.31 35.45 -2.79
CA GLU A 506 0.19 36.80 -3.04
C GLU A 506 -0.58 37.50 -4.17
N HIS A 507 -0.93 36.78 -5.24
CA HIS A 507 -1.77 37.31 -6.31
C HIS A 507 -3.14 37.78 -5.78
N VAL A 508 -3.79 36.98 -4.91
CA VAL A 508 -5.07 37.37 -4.29
C VAL A 508 -4.90 38.53 -3.32
N LEU A 509 -3.84 38.54 -2.51
CA LEU A 509 -3.58 39.63 -1.56
C LEU A 509 -3.28 40.96 -2.26
N ASN A 510 -2.55 40.93 -3.36
CA ASN A 510 -2.22 42.13 -4.14
C ASN A 510 -3.43 42.68 -4.90
N ALA A 511 -4.37 41.82 -5.31
CA ALA A 511 -5.62 42.26 -5.92
C ALA A 511 -6.60 42.92 -4.94
N LYS A 512 -6.33 42.82 -3.62
CA LYS A 512 -7.13 43.45 -2.55
C LYS A 512 -6.67 44.88 -2.23
N GLN A 513 -5.43 45.25 -2.60
CA GLN A 513 -4.89 46.62 -2.50
C GLN A 513 -5.33 47.43 -3.71
#